data_AF-A0A2A5D5L9-F1
#
_entry.id   AF-A0A2A5D5L9-F1
#
_cell.length_a   1.000
_cell.length_b   1.000
_cell.length_c   1.000
_cell.angle_alpha   90.00
_cell.angle_beta   90.00
_cell.angle_gamma   90.00
#
_symmetry.space_group_name_H-M   'P 1'
#
loop_
_entity.id
_entity.type
_entity.pdbx_description
1 polymer ?
#
loop_
_entity_poly.entity_id
_entity_poly.type
_entity_poly.pdbx_seq_one_letter_code
_entity_poly.pdbx_strand_id
1 'polypeptide(L)'
;MVKKLLNPIVVSAFILVLVLGSLSHLCYGSCQTSKYLYVVQYYWMDSYLPEWAQSSHSSDFGDFLAPYGSGVREWKTWSRSGNVQSFTSDINDESGHTHKFWYENGAPSKAWCFLLGVSPDLEILPSSEELIRASHS
;
A
#
# COMPACT_ATOMS: atom_id res chain seq x y z
N MET A 1 23.17 24.17 37.54
CA MET A 1 24.00 23.02 37.99
C MET A 1 23.62 21.81 37.14
N VAL A 2 24.17 21.71 35.93
CA VAL A 2 23.79 20.69 34.93
C VAL A 2 25.08 19.99 34.46
N LYS A 3 25.65 19.13 35.30
CA LYS A 3 26.93 18.46 34.98
C LYS A 3 26.93 16.96 35.31
N LYS A 4 25.75 16.35 35.24
CA LYS A 4 25.60 14.91 34.96
C LYS A 4 24.91 14.79 33.61
N LEU A 5 25.56 15.33 32.58
CA LEU A 5 25.11 15.14 31.21
C LEU A 5 25.25 13.65 30.92
N LEU A 6 24.17 13.06 30.41
CA LEU A 6 24.00 11.62 30.18
C LEU A 6 25.27 10.97 29.61
N ASN A 7 25.60 9.75 30.06
CA ASN A 7 26.75 9.00 29.53
C ASN A 7 26.61 8.89 27.99
N PRO A 8 27.54 9.43 27.19
CA PRO A 8 27.41 9.46 25.74
C PRO A 8 27.26 8.06 25.13
N ILE A 9 27.84 7.03 25.77
CA ILE A 9 27.67 5.63 25.36
C ILE A 9 26.22 5.20 25.52
N VAL A 10 25.57 5.55 26.63
CA VAL A 10 24.17 5.21 26.91
C VAL A 10 23.24 5.94 25.94
N VAL A 11 23.50 7.22 25.65
CA VAL A 11 22.74 7.98 24.64
C VAL A 11 22.89 7.33 23.26
N SER A 12 24.11 7.00 22.86
CA SER A 12 24.38 6.39 21.56
C SER A 12 23.70 5.03 21.42
N ALA A 13 23.76 4.18 22.45
CA ALA A 13 23.10 2.88 22.45
C ALA A 13 21.57 3.03 22.35
N PHE A 14 21.00 4.00 23.07
CA PHE A 14 19.57 4.28 23.01
C PHE A 14 19.12 4.75 21.61
N ILE A 15 19.86 5.68 21.00
CA ILE A 15 19.59 6.14 19.63
C ILE A 15 19.69 4.97 18.65
N LEU A 16 20.70 4.12 18.78
CA LEU A 16 20.87 2.94 17.93
C LEU A 16 19.64 2.02 18.00
N VAL A 17 19.14 1.72 19.19
CA VAL A 17 17.94 0.88 19.38
C VAL A 17 16.70 1.53 18.76
N LEU A 18 16.52 2.85 18.91
CA LEU A 18 15.41 3.57 18.29
C LEU A 18 15.48 3.52 16.76
N VAL A 19 16.68 3.67 16.18
CA VAL A 19 16.88 3.59 14.73
C VAL A 19 16.58 2.16 14.24
N LEU A 20 17.08 1.14 14.92
CA LEU A 20 16.82 -0.26 14.57
C LEU A 20 15.35 -0.63 14.71
N GLY A 21 14.67 -0.17 15.76
CA GLY A 21 13.23 -0.39 15.95
C GLY A 21 12.40 0.32 14.87
N SER A 22 12.79 1.56 14.50
CA SER A 22 12.14 2.33 13.44
C SER A 22 12.33 1.68 12.07
N LEU A 23 13.53 1.19 11.77
CA LEU A 23 13.82 0.42 10.55
C LEU A 23 13.05 -0.89 10.53
N SER A 24 12.98 -1.60 11.65
CA SER A 24 12.21 -2.85 11.74
C SER A 24 10.72 -2.61 11.49
N HIS A 25 10.14 -1.54 12.05
CA HIS A 25 8.76 -1.14 11.74
C HIS A 25 8.57 -0.69 10.29
N LEU A 26 9.57 -0.03 9.70
CA LEU A 26 9.52 0.35 8.30
C LEU A 26 9.55 -0.89 7.39
N CYS A 27 10.37 -1.89 7.71
CA CYS A 27 10.52 -3.12 6.91
C CYS A 27 9.40 -4.12 7.09
N TYR A 28 8.93 -4.32 8.33
CA TYR A 28 8.06 -5.44 8.71
C TYR A 28 6.76 -5.01 9.38
N GLY A 29 6.55 -3.71 9.58
CA GLY A 29 5.29 -3.18 10.10
C GLY A 29 4.18 -3.25 9.07
N SER A 30 2.94 -2.99 9.51
CA SER A 30 1.76 -3.02 8.64
C SER A 30 1.89 -2.04 7.46
N CYS A 31 1.86 -2.56 6.23
CA CYS A 31 1.88 -1.75 5.01
C CYS A 31 0.68 -0.80 4.89
N GLN A 32 -0.40 -1.07 5.63
CA GLN A 32 -1.65 -0.31 5.59
C GLN A 32 -1.61 1.00 6.40
N THR A 33 -0.54 1.27 7.17
CA THR A 33 -0.44 2.51 7.97
C THR A 33 -0.41 3.77 7.11
N SER A 34 0.21 3.72 5.92
CA SER A 34 0.17 4.83 4.97
C SER A 34 0.44 4.40 3.54
N LYS A 35 -0.02 5.20 2.57
CA LYS A 35 0.29 5.04 1.15
C LYS A 35 1.78 4.87 0.88
N TYR A 36 2.62 5.74 1.46
CA TYR A 36 4.07 5.72 1.19
C TYR A 36 4.73 4.48 1.80
N LEU A 37 4.27 4.06 2.98
CA LEU A 37 4.78 2.83 3.61
C LEU A 37 4.48 1.61 2.74
N TYR A 38 3.25 1.51 2.21
CA TYR A 38 2.89 0.47 1.26
C TYR A 38 3.81 0.49 0.03
N VAL A 39 3.99 1.65 -0.60
CA VAL A 39 4.80 1.75 -1.83
C VAL A 39 6.26 1.37 -1.57
N VAL A 40 6.84 1.83 -0.47
CA VAL A 40 8.22 1.51 -0.08
C VAL A 40 8.37 0.01 0.17
N GLN A 41 7.52 -0.56 1.02
CA GLN A 41 7.59 -1.98 1.38
C GLN A 41 7.37 -2.88 0.16
N TYR A 42 6.33 -2.61 -0.63
CA TYR A 42 5.88 -3.49 -1.69
C TYR A 42 6.71 -3.35 -2.99
N TYR A 43 7.14 -2.14 -3.37
CA TYR A 43 7.80 -1.93 -4.67
C TYR A 43 9.30 -1.67 -4.61
N TRP A 44 9.83 -1.23 -3.48
CA TRP A 44 11.24 -0.85 -3.39
C TRP A 44 12.02 -1.77 -2.47
N MET A 45 11.44 -2.14 -1.33
CA MET A 45 12.15 -2.87 -0.29
C MET A 45 12.27 -4.37 -0.59
N ASP A 46 11.32 -4.94 -1.31
CA ASP A 46 11.30 -6.36 -1.68
C ASP A 46 12.66 -6.83 -2.27
N SER A 47 13.24 -6.04 -3.18
CA SER A 47 14.55 -6.34 -3.79
C SER A 47 15.76 -6.32 -2.84
N TYR A 48 15.62 -5.73 -1.65
CA TYR A 48 16.67 -5.65 -0.63
C TYR A 48 16.41 -6.60 0.55
N LEU A 49 15.25 -7.25 0.59
CA LEU A 49 14.91 -8.22 1.62
C LEU A 49 15.54 -9.58 1.29
N PRO A 50 15.95 -10.35 2.31
CA PRO A 50 16.39 -11.73 2.11
C PRO A 50 15.22 -12.57 1.56
N GLU A 51 15.51 -13.61 0.77
CA GLU A 51 14.50 -14.40 0.04
C GLU A 51 13.34 -14.89 0.92
N TRP A 52 13.59 -15.24 2.19
CA TRP A 52 12.56 -15.68 3.14
C TRP A 52 11.58 -14.57 3.56
N ALA A 53 11.98 -13.30 3.40
CA ALA A 53 11.20 -12.12 3.73
C ALA A 53 10.65 -11.41 2.48
N GLN A 54 11.08 -11.82 1.30
CA GLN A 54 10.51 -11.31 0.06
C GLN A 54 9.03 -11.70 0.03
N SER A 55 8.20 -10.74 -0.34
CA SER A 55 6.83 -11.00 -0.72
C SER A 55 6.87 -11.82 -2.00
N SER A 56 7.01 -13.15 -1.87
CA SER A 56 6.73 -14.07 -2.95
C SER A 56 5.41 -13.62 -3.54
N HIS A 57 5.43 -13.19 -4.81
CA HIS A 57 4.28 -12.71 -5.55
C HIS A 57 3.24 -13.84 -5.76
N SER A 58 2.85 -14.54 -4.71
CA SER A 58 1.61 -15.28 -4.67
C SER A 58 0.51 -14.24 -4.77
N SER A 59 -0.07 -14.20 -5.96
CA SER A 59 -1.34 -13.60 -6.35
C SER A 59 -2.54 -13.99 -5.45
N ASP A 60 -2.30 -14.59 -4.29
CA ASP A 60 -3.30 -14.95 -3.30
C ASP A 60 -3.62 -13.72 -2.46
N PHE A 61 -4.27 -12.76 -3.13
CA PHE A 61 -5.11 -11.75 -2.50
C PHE A 61 -6.10 -12.37 -1.49
N GLY A 62 -6.39 -13.68 -1.63
CA GLY A 62 -7.22 -14.46 -0.72
C GLY A 62 -6.62 -14.72 0.66
N ASP A 63 -5.30 -14.87 0.78
CA ASP A 63 -4.67 -15.27 2.07
C ASP A 63 -4.49 -14.08 3.03
N PHE A 64 -4.40 -12.84 2.53
CA PHE A 64 -4.40 -11.65 3.39
C PHE A 64 -5.77 -11.35 4.02
N LEU A 65 -6.86 -11.91 3.46
CA LEU A 65 -8.22 -11.72 3.97
C LEU A 65 -8.63 -12.78 5.02
N ALA A 66 -7.88 -13.88 5.17
CA ALA A 66 -8.19 -14.97 6.09
C ALA A 66 -7.00 -15.24 7.04
N PRO A 67 -6.98 -14.67 8.28
CA PRO A 67 -7.78 -15.21 9.39
C PRO A 67 -8.18 -14.22 10.52
N TYR A 68 -8.22 -12.91 10.28
CA TYR A 68 -8.19 -11.91 11.38
C TYR A 68 -9.56 -11.45 11.92
N GLY A 69 -10.53 -12.31 12.24
CA GLY A 69 -11.71 -11.96 13.07
C GLY A 69 -12.72 -10.91 12.54
N SER A 70 -13.98 -11.07 12.90
CA SER A 70 -15.19 -10.35 12.42
C SER A 70 -15.24 -8.83 12.71
N GLY A 71 -14.54 -8.00 11.93
CA GLY A 71 -14.67 -6.54 11.97
C GLY A 71 -14.70 -5.95 10.56
N VAL A 72 -15.28 -4.74 10.41
CA VAL A 72 -15.27 -3.99 9.15
C VAL A 72 -13.82 -3.83 8.67
N ARG A 73 -13.44 -4.52 7.59
CA ARG A 73 -12.09 -4.47 7.04
C ARG A 73 -12.07 -3.64 5.79
N GLU A 74 -11.34 -2.53 5.81
CA GLU A 74 -10.89 -1.87 4.59
C GLU A 74 -9.46 -2.30 4.27
N TRP A 75 -9.22 -2.81 3.07
CA TRP A 75 -7.88 -3.07 2.54
C TRP A 75 -7.65 -2.21 1.31
N LYS A 76 -6.58 -1.42 1.32
CA LYS A 76 -6.18 -0.56 0.21
C LYS A 76 -4.84 -1.04 -0.36
N THR A 77 -4.77 -1.20 -1.66
CA THR A 77 -3.50 -1.34 -2.36
C THR A 77 -3.22 -0.09 -3.19
N TRP A 78 -1.95 0.20 -3.38
CA TRP A 78 -1.48 1.38 -4.09
C TRP A 78 -0.60 0.96 -5.24
N SER A 79 -0.71 1.61 -6.39
CA SER A 79 0.25 1.48 -7.49
C SER A 79 1.61 2.06 -7.09
N ARG A 80 2.63 1.82 -7.92
CA ARG A 80 3.97 2.40 -7.73
C ARG A 80 3.98 3.93 -7.83
N SER A 81 3.08 4.51 -8.63
CA SER A 81 2.83 5.96 -8.69
C SER A 81 2.05 6.48 -7.47
N GLY A 82 1.52 5.57 -6.65
CA GLY A 82 0.80 5.87 -5.43
C GLY A 82 -0.69 6.15 -5.63
N ASN A 83 -1.26 5.77 -6.77
CA ASN A 83 -2.72 5.81 -6.99
C ASN A 83 -3.37 4.57 -6.36
N VAL A 84 -4.64 4.65 -5.95
CA VAL A 84 -5.34 3.44 -5.44
C VAL A 84 -5.35 2.43 -6.58
N GLN A 85 -4.99 1.17 -6.30
CA GLN A 85 -5.09 0.08 -7.27
C GLN A 85 -6.30 -0.80 -6.97
N SER A 86 -6.49 -1.15 -5.70
CA SER A 86 -7.69 -1.85 -5.25
C SER A 86 -8.12 -1.41 -3.85
N PHE A 87 -9.42 -1.54 -3.62
CA PHE A 87 -10.07 -1.33 -2.34
C PHE A 87 -11.02 -2.49 -2.10
N THR A 88 -10.83 -3.19 -0.99
CA THR A 88 -11.77 -4.22 -0.53
C THR A 88 -12.36 -3.74 0.79
N SER A 89 -13.68 -3.73 0.89
CA SER A 89 -14.38 -3.49 2.15
C SER A 89 -15.30 -4.64 2.49
N ASP A 90 -15.07 -5.27 3.65
CA ASP A 90 -16.01 -6.19 4.27
C ASP A 90 -16.99 -5.37 5.10
N ILE A 91 -18.20 -5.20 4.58
CA ILE A 91 -19.31 -4.64 5.34
C ILE A 91 -19.96 -5.83 6.06
N ASN A 92 -19.95 -5.81 7.39
CA ASN A 92 -20.49 -6.86 8.27
C ASN A 92 -22.02 -7.05 8.18
N ASP A 93 -22.66 -6.60 7.09
CA ASP A 93 -24.07 -6.82 6.83
C ASP A 93 -24.19 -7.93 5.78
N GLU A 94 -25.22 -8.75 5.88
CA GLU A 94 -25.43 -10.03 5.17
C GLU A 94 -25.45 -9.98 3.61
N SER A 95 -24.97 -8.92 2.99
CA SER A 95 -25.17 -8.58 1.58
C SER A 95 -23.90 -8.33 0.74
N GLY A 96 -22.70 -8.64 1.25
CA GLY A 96 -21.57 -9.03 0.40
C GLY A 96 -20.33 -8.14 0.39
N HIS A 97 -19.24 -8.72 -0.12
CA HIS A 97 -17.93 -8.09 -0.28
C HIS A 97 -17.96 -7.06 -1.41
N THR A 98 -17.50 -5.84 -1.15
CA THR A 98 -17.31 -4.85 -2.22
C THR A 98 -15.84 -4.79 -2.61
N HIS A 99 -15.54 -5.22 -3.84
CA HIS A 99 -14.22 -5.05 -4.45
C HIS A 99 -14.27 -3.95 -5.50
N LYS A 100 -13.40 -2.95 -5.34
CA LYS A 100 -13.22 -1.85 -6.31
C LYS A 100 -11.80 -1.88 -6.84
N PHE A 101 -11.64 -1.70 -8.15
CA PHE A 101 -10.34 -1.66 -8.82
C PHE A 101 -10.21 -0.39 -9.64
N TRP A 102 -9.00 0.16 -9.66
CA TRP A 102 -8.60 1.32 -10.44
C TRP A 102 -7.35 0.99 -11.27
N TYR A 103 -7.24 1.65 -12.42
CA TYR A 103 -6.05 1.62 -13.27
C TYR A 103 -4.92 2.47 -12.66
N GLU A 104 -3.68 2.29 -13.15
CA GLU A 104 -2.52 3.06 -12.65
C GLU A 104 -2.65 4.58 -12.82
N ASN A 105 -3.45 5.04 -13.78
CA ASN A 105 -3.76 6.46 -13.97
C ASN A 105 -4.83 7.00 -13.00
N GLY A 106 -5.34 6.15 -12.09
CA GLY A 106 -6.37 6.50 -11.12
C GLY A 106 -7.81 6.42 -11.65
N ALA A 107 -8.03 6.03 -12.92
CA ALA A 107 -9.37 5.82 -13.45
C ALA A 107 -9.99 4.52 -12.90
N PRO A 108 -11.30 4.47 -12.59
CA PRO A 108 -11.95 3.24 -12.17
C PRO A 108 -11.93 2.19 -13.29
N SER A 109 -11.80 0.92 -12.91
CA SER A 109 -11.86 -0.19 -13.85
C SER A 109 -13.22 -0.28 -14.55
N LYS A 110 -13.25 -0.73 -15.82
CA LYS A 110 -14.50 -0.89 -16.58
C LYS A 110 -15.55 -1.73 -15.85
N ALA A 111 -15.13 -2.80 -15.16
CA ALA A 111 -16.00 -3.66 -14.37
C ALA A 111 -16.74 -2.89 -13.25
N TRP A 112 -16.07 -1.92 -12.62
CA TRP A 112 -16.67 -1.06 -11.62
C TRP A 112 -17.66 -0.05 -12.23
N CYS A 113 -17.34 0.51 -13.40
CA CYS A 113 -18.27 1.40 -14.13
C CYS A 113 -19.58 0.68 -14.49
N PHE A 114 -19.49 -0.58 -14.95
CA PHE A 114 -20.66 -1.41 -15.25
C PHE A 114 -21.56 -1.65 -14.02
N LEU A 115 -20.99 -1.89 -12.84
CA LEU A 115 -21.75 -2.07 -11.59
C LEU A 115 -22.50 -0.80 -11.15
N LEU A 116 -22.00 0.38 -11.50
CA LEU A 116 -22.62 1.66 -11.16
C LEU A 116 -23.65 2.13 -12.22
N GLY A 117 -23.90 1.34 -13.27
CA GLY A 117 -24.78 1.76 -14.38
C GLY A 117 -24.23 2.94 -15.17
N VAL A 118 -22.93 3.21 -15.06
CA VAL A 118 -22.24 4.28 -15.79
C VAL A 118 -21.67 3.66 -17.07
N SER A 119 -22.04 4.20 -18.24
CA SER A 119 -21.48 3.70 -19.51
C SER A 119 -19.95 3.78 -19.46
N PRO A 120 -19.22 2.72 -19.86
CA PRO A 120 -17.75 2.75 -19.97
C PRO A 120 -17.25 3.74 -21.04
N ASP A 121 -18.15 4.39 -21.77
CA ASP A 121 -17.86 5.40 -22.81
C ASP A 121 -17.52 6.80 -22.26
N LEU A 122 -17.04 6.90 -21.02
CA LEU A 122 -16.40 8.14 -20.57
C LEU A 122 -15.00 8.23 -21.18
N GLU A 123 -14.94 8.99 -22.28
CA GLU A 123 -13.79 9.59 -22.95
C GLU A 123 -12.88 10.43 -22.01
N ILE A 124 -12.41 9.85 -20.90
CA ILE A 124 -11.36 10.44 -20.06
C ILE A 124 -10.31 9.38 -19.74
N LEU A 125 -9.91 8.63 -20.77
CA LEU A 125 -8.55 8.15 -20.85
C LEU A 125 -7.88 9.05 -21.89
N PRO A 126 -6.92 9.93 -21.52
CA PRO A 126 -6.11 10.57 -22.53
C PRO A 126 -5.58 9.47 -23.44
N SER A 127 -5.71 9.66 -24.76
CA SER A 127 -5.30 8.66 -25.72
C SER A 127 -3.83 8.30 -25.45
N SER A 128 -3.41 7.09 -25.84
CA SER A 128 -2.00 6.68 -25.67
C SER A 128 -1.00 7.70 -26.22
N GLU A 129 -1.40 8.52 -27.20
CA GLU A 129 -0.60 9.62 -27.74
C GLU A 129 -0.49 10.84 -26.82
N GLU A 130 -1.53 11.17 -26.05
CA GLU A 130 -1.50 12.26 -25.06
C GLU A 130 -0.65 11.90 -23.84
N LEU A 131 -0.66 10.63 -23.43
CA LEU A 131 0.23 10.10 -22.38
C LEU A 131 1.71 10.11 -22.81
N ILE A 132 2.00 9.81 -24.09
CA ILE A 132 3.36 9.92 -24.66
C ILE A 132 3.80 11.38 -24.75
N ARG A 133 2.89 12.31 -25.07
CA ARG A 133 3.23 13.74 -25.14
C ARG A 133 3.59 14.33 -23.76
N ALA A 134 2.90 13.90 -22.70
CA ALA A 134 3.16 14.35 -21.34
C ALA A 134 4.43 13.72 -20.71
N SER A 135 4.96 12.62 -21.24
CA SER A 135 6.19 12.00 -20.72
C SER A 135 7.48 12.61 -21.30
N HIS A 136 7.37 13.50 -22.27
CA HIS A 136 8.48 14.16 -22.96
C HIS A 136 8.57 15.68 -22.68
N SER A 137 7.76 16.20 -21.77
CA SER A 137 7.80 17.59 -21.24
C SER A 137 8.29 17.60 -19.81
#